data_AF-A0A0G0J6Z7-F1
#
_entry.id   AF-A0A0G0J6Z7-F1
#
_cell.length_a   1.000
_cell.length_b   1.000
_cell.length_c   1.000
_cell.angle_alpha   90.00
_cell.angle_beta   90.00
_cell.angle_gamma   90.00
#
_symmetry.space_group_name_H-M   'P 1'
#
loop_
_entity.id
_entity.type
_entity.pdbx_description
1 polymer ?
#
loop_
_entity_poly.entity_id
_entity_poly.type
_entity_poly.pdbx_seq_one_letter_code
_entity_poly.pdbx_strand_id
1 'polypeptide(L)'
;MKNFFRSLGKLVWIVILCCMHLRAKEVDKASILDAIAIQTCISNKDTYIALLFPCVHGHDEKIKKLFQRYGKIVYKTTVNLTGNGPLNLLKIAYKNFTLYYNLKKRFTIPQADGSYQLTVVVFEAKSLKNVKKCKKKIRKLFKIGHYPIHINDTHEETIELAQTLLISENLHFINTETLLNF
;
A
#
# COMPACT_ATOMS: atom_id res chain seq x y z
N MET A 1 -19.44 44.68 -23.44
CA MET A 1 -18.33 43.76 -23.07
C MET A 1 -18.22 43.43 -21.57
N LYS A 2 -18.53 44.33 -20.61
CA LYS A 2 -18.41 44.03 -19.15
C LYS A 2 -19.36 42.94 -18.62
N ASN A 3 -20.50 42.69 -19.27
CA ASN A 3 -21.48 41.69 -18.81
C ASN A 3 -21.17 40.24 -19.25
N PHE A 4 -20.35 40.06 -20.30
CA PHE A 4 -19.99 38.72 -20.80
C PHE A 4 -19.00 38.02 -19.85
N PHE A 5 -17.99 38.76 -19.36
CA PHE A 5 -16.98 38.26 -18.42
C PHE A 5 -17.54 37.91 -17.02
N ARG A 6 -18.59 38.59 -16.55
CA ARG A 6 -19.26 38.24 -15.27
C ARG A 6 -20.06 36.93 -15.36
N SER A 7 -20.56 36.56 -16.55
CA SER A 7 -21.30 35.30 -16.75
C SER A 7 -20.36 34.10 -16.86
N LEU A 8 -19.20 34.27 -17.54
CA LEU A 8 -18.17 33.23 -17.64
C LEU A 8 -17.57 32.87 -16.28
N GLY A 9 -17.30 33.87 -15.43
CA GLY A 9 -16.80 33.64 -14.07
C GLY A 9 -17.76 32.79 -13.23
N LYS A 10 -19.07 33.07 -13.29
CA LYS A 10 -20.07 32.27 -12.57
C LYS A 10 -20.19 30.85 -13.11
N LEU A 11 -20.10 30.65 -14.43
CA LEU A 11 -20.17 29.33 -15.04
C LEU A 11 -18.95 28.47 -14.66
N VAL A 12 -17.74 29.05 -14.66
CA VAL A 12 -16.51 28.37 -14.22
C VAL A 12 -16.60 27.98 -12.74
N TRP A 13 -17.09 28.89 -11.88
CA TRP A 13 -17.31 28.57 -10.46
C TRP A 13 -18.38 27.50 -10.25
N ILE A 14 -19.47 27.50 -11.01
CA ILE A 14 -20.51 26.46 -10.97
C ILE A 14 -19.94 25.12 -11.43
N VAL A 15 -19.13 25.08 -12.49
CA VAL A 15 -18.48 23.85 -12.94
C VAL A 15 -17.48 23.34 -11.90
N ILE A 16 -16.67 24.21 -11.30
CA ILE A 16 -15.74 23.83 -10.21
C ILE A 16 -16.51 23.30 -9.00
N LEU A 17 -17.54 24.02 -8.52
CA LEU A 17 -18.39 23.59 -7.41
C LEU A 17 -19.14 22.30 -7.72
N CYS A 18 -19.61 22.12 -8.97
CA CYS A 18 -20.27 20.90 -9.41
C CYS A 18 -19.28 19.74 -9.46
N CYS A 19 -18.06 19.93 -9.98
CA CYS A 19 -17.00 18.92 -9.96
C CYS A 19 -16.56 18.56 -8.53
N MET A 20 -16.50 19.53 -7.62
CA MET A 20 -16.21 19.28 -6.20
C MET A 20 -17.37 18.55 -5.49
N HIS A 21 -18.61 18.88 -5.81
CA HIS A 21 -19.82 18.24 -5.28
C HIS A 21 -20.03 16.82 -5.83
N LEU A 22 -19.68 16.59 -7.09
CA LEU A 22 -19.70 15.27 -7.72
C LEU A 22 -18.58 14.38 -7.14
N ARG A 23 -17.36 14.91 -6.95
CA ARG A 23 -16.27 14.20 -6.24
C ARG A 23 -16.62 13.86 -4.79
N ALA A 24 -17.29 14.75 -4.07
CA ALA A 24 -17.70 14.50 -2.69
C ALA A 24 -18.77 13.41 -2.55
N LYS A 25 -19.55 13.14 -3.62
CA LYS A 25 -20.62 12.15 -3.63
C LYS A 25 -20.19 10.74 -4.03
N GLU A 26 -18.97 10.57 -4.56
CA GLU A 26 -18.43 9.28 -5.02
C GLU A 26 -17.23 8.79 -4.19
N VAL A 27 -17.01 9.35 -2.99
CA VAL A 27 -15.95 8.83 -2.11
C VAL A 27 -16.42 7.49 -1.54
N ASP A 28 -15.85 6.41 -2.08
CA ASP A 28 -16.08 5.06 -1.58
C ASP A 28 -15.63 4.94 -0.11
N LYS A 29 -16.34 4.13 0.67
CA LYS A 29 -16.01 3.85 2.06
C LYS A 29 -14.61 3.26 2.20
N ALA A 30 -14.16 2.46 1.22
CA ALA A 30 -12.78 1.96 1.20
C ALA A 30 -11.77 3.11 1.11
N SER A 31 -12.04 4.11 0.26
CA SER A 31 -11.21 5.31 0.11
C SER A 31 -11.09 6.12 1.42
N ILE A 32 -12.16 6.22 2.21
CA ILE A 32 -12.12 6.89 3.51
C ILE A 32 -11.24 6.11 4.52
N LEU A 33 -11.38 4.78 4.57
CA LEU A 33 -10.59 3.94 5.47
C LEU A 33 -9.11 3.97 5.11
N ASP A 34 -8.79 3.96 3.82
CA ASP A 34 -7.43 4.13 3.31
C ASP A 34 -6.85 5.49 3.72
N ALA A 35 -7.62 6.58 3.59
CA ALA A 35 -7.20 7.91 4.02
C ALA A 35 -6.93 7.97 5.53
N ILE A 36 -7.80 7.35 6.36
CA ILE A 36 -7.58 7.26 7.82
C ILE A 36 -6.33 6.44 8.14
N ALA A 37 -6.10 5.34 7.41
CA ALA A 37 -4.92 4.50 7.59
C ALA A 37 -3.63 5.28 7.26
N ILE A 38 -3.61 6.03 6.15
CA ILE A 38 -2.50 6.92 5.80
C ILE A 38 -2.29 7.98 6.89
N GLN A 39 -3.36 8.65 7.34
CA GLN A 39 -3.23 9.67 8.39
C GLN A 39 -2.71 9.08 9.70
N THR A 40 -3.12 7.86 10.03
CA THR A 40 -2.58 7.13 11.19
C THR A 40 -1.08 6.87 11.04
N CYS A 41 -0.65 6.45 9.85
CA CYS A 41 0.78 6.29 9.55
C CYS A 41 1.54 7.61 9.65
N ILE A 42 0.96 8.74 9.27
CA ILE A 42 1.61 10.06 9.39
C ILE A 42 1.76 10.47 10.86
N SER A 43 0.69 10.30 11.65
CA SER A 43 0.60 10.80 13.02
C SER A 43 1.27 9.90 14.07
N ASN A 44 1.45 8.59 13.81
CA ASN A 44 1.99 7.64 14.79
C ASN A 44 3.30 6.97 14.31
N LYS A 45 4.41 7.30 14.98
CA LYS A 45 5.75 6.77 14.67
C LYS A 45 5.98 5.29 14.99
N ASP A 46 5.07 4.69 15.74
CA ASP A 46 5.10 3.26 16.07
C ASP A 46 4.37 2.39 15.04
N THR A 47 4.02 2.96 13.88
CA THR A 47 3.36 2.26 12.77
C THR A 47 4.31 1.89 11.65
N TYR A 48 4.02 0.77 11.02
CA TYR A 48 4.81 0.17 9.94
C TYR A 48 3.87 -0.41 8.88
N ILE A 49 4.28 -0.38 7.62
CA ILE A 49 3.61 -1.08 6.53
C ILE A 49 4.21 -2.47 6.36
N ALA A 50 3.38 -3.48 6.62
CA ALA A 50 3.68 -4.85 6.32
C ALA A 50 3.02 -5.28 5.00
N LEU A 51 3.84 -5.74 4.06
CA LEU A 51 3.43 -6.27 2.76
C LEU A 51 3.52 -7.79 2.81
N LEU A 52 2.38 -8.47 2.77
CA LEU A 52 2.32 -9.92 2.65
C LEU A 52 2.16 -10.27 1.16
N PHE A 53 3.15 -10.99 0.62
CA PHE A 53 3.19 -11.35 -0.80
C PHE A 53 2.29 -12.56 -1.10
N PRO A 54 1.84 -12.76 -2.36
CA PRO A 54 0.96 -13.87 -2.74
C PRO A 54 1.40 -15.26 -2.26
N CYS A 55 2.71 -15.49 -2.10
CA CYS A 55 3.25 -16.75 -1.59
C CYS A 55 2.83 -17.09 -0.15
N VAL A 56 2.17 -16.18 0.58
CA VAL A 56 1.63 -16.45 1.92
C VAL A 56 0.19 -16.95 1.95
N HIS A 57 -0.46 -17.05 0.79
CA HIS A 57 -1.86 -17.46 0.66
C HIS A 57 -2.17 -18.73 1.50
N GLY A 58 -3.33 -18.72 2.20
CA GLY A 58 -3.78 -19.84 3.03
C GLY A 58 -3.22 -19.89 4.45
N HIS A 59 -2.44 -18.88 4.87
CA HIS A 59 -1.85 -18.82 6.22
C HIS A 59 -2.31 -17.61 7.06
N ASP A 60 -3.38 -16.92 6.65
CA ASP A 60 -3.90 -15.69 7.28
C ASP A 60 -4.01 -15.79 8.79
N GLU A 61 -4.63 -16.85 9.32
CA GLU A 61 -4.84 -17.00 10.77
C GLU A 61 -3.53 -17.16 11.55
N LYS A 62 -2.56 -17.92 11.01
CA LYS A 62 -1.25 -18.08 11.65
C LYS A 62 -0.49 -16.76 11.65
N ILE A 63 -0.58 -15.99 10.57
CA ILE A 63 0.06 -14.68 10.43
C ILE A 63 -0.60 -13.65 11.35
N LYS A 64 -1.93 -13.61 11.42
CA LYS A 64 -2.70 -12.74 12.31
C LYS A 64 -2.30 -12.92 13.78
N LYS A 65 -2.20 -14.17 14.24
CA LYS A 65 -1.72 -14.49 15.60
C LYS A 65 -0.30 -13.99 15.86
N LEU A 66 0.59 -14.02 14.86
CA LEU A 66 1.94 -13.48 14.99
C LEU A 66 1.92 -11.95 15.10
N PHE A 67 1.13 -11.24 14.29
CA PHE A 67 0.97 -9.79 14.44
C PHE A 67 0.46 -9.42 15.84
N GLN A 68 -0.61 -10.07 16.30
CA GLN A 68 -1.19 -9.84 17.64
C GLN A 68 -0.21 -10.11 18.78
N ARG A 69 0.73 -11.05 18.61
CA ARG A 69 1.76 -11.35 19.62
C ARG A 69 2.81 -10.24 19.76
N TYR A 70 3.08 -9.50 18.69
CA TYR A 70 4.19 -8.52 18.65
C TYR A 70 3.71 -7.07 18.54
N GLY A 71 2.40 -6.85 18.38
CA GLY A 71 1.77 -5.54 18.22
C GLY A 71 0.29 -5.69 17.91
N LYS A 72 -0.27 -4.77 17.13
CA LYS A 72 -1.67 -4.83 16.67
C LYS A 72 -1.79 -4.49 15.19
N ILE A 73 -2.77 -5.10 14.53
CA ILE A 73 -3.18 -4.72 13.19
C ILE A 73 -4.14 -3.55 13.34
N VAL A 74 -3.75 -2.38 12.83
CA VAL A 74 -4.59 -1.17 12.83
C VAL A 74 -5.50 -1.16 11.61
N TYR A 75 -4.94 -1.55 10.47
CA TYR A 75 -5.64 -1.60 9.20
C TYR A 75 -5.11 -2.76 8.36
N LYS A 76 -5.99 -3.39 7.58
CA LYS A 76 -5.66 -4.45 6.63
C LYS A 76 -6.51 -4.26 5.38
N THR A 77 -5.88 -4.23 4.23
CA THR A 77 -6.55 -4.24 2.93
C THR A 77 -5.78 -5.11 1.94
N THR A 78 -6.38 -5.37 0.79
CA THR A 78 -5.75 -6.06 -0.33
C THR A 78 -5.75 -5.13 -1.54
N VAL A 79 -4.61 -5.04 -2.21
CA VAL A 79 -4.45 -4.28 -3.46
C VAL A 79 -4.04 -5.21 -4.58
N ASN A 80 -4.47 -4.89 -5.80
CA ASN A 80 -4.12 -5.65 -7.00
C ASN A 80 -2.92 -5.00 -7.69
N LEU A 81 -1.87 -5.79 -7.87
CA LEU A 81 -0.72 -5.40 -8.67
C LEU A 81 -0.84 -5.99 -10.08
N THR A 82 -0.73 -5.15 -11.09
CA THR A 82 -0.82 -5.52 -12.51
C THR A 82 0.37 -4.96 -13.27
N GLY A 83 0.65 -5.47 -14.47
CA GLY A 83 1.69 -4.93 -15.35
C GLY A 83 3.05 -4.79 -14.65
N ASN A 84 3.51 -3.54 -14.50
CA ASN A 84 4.78 -3.19 -13.87
C ASN A 84 4.73 -3.17 -12.33
N GLY A 85 3.54 -3.24 -11.73
CA GLY A 85 3.26 -3.14 -10.31
C GLY A 85 4.16 -4.01 -9.42
N PRO A 86 4.26 -5.33 -9.66
CA PRO A 86 5.12 -6.19 -8.86
C PRO A 86 6.59 -5.76 -8.85
N LEU A 87 7.13 -5.32 -9.98
CA LEU A 87 8.53 -4.88 -10.08
C LEU A 87 8.72 -3.50 -9.43
N ASN A 88 7.84 -2.55 -9.74
CA ASN A 88 7.90 -1.19 -9.21
C ASN A 88 7.74 -1.15 -7.69
N LEU A 89 6.82 -1.95 -7.14
CA LEU A 89 6.70 -2.11 -5.70
C LEU A 89 8.00 -2.59 -5.06
N LEU A 90 8.69 -3.56 -5.67
CA LEU A 90 9.96 -4.03 -5.12
C LEU A 90 11.05 -2.96 -5.20
N LYS A 91 11.07 -2.10 -6.23
CA LYS A 91 12.00 -0.96 -6.30
C LYS A 91 11.75 0.04 -5.17
N ILE A 92 10.48 0.37 -4.91
CA ILE A 92 10.07 1.31 -3.85
C ILE A 92 10.35 0.71 -2.45
N ALA A 93 9.86 -0.51 -2.20
CA ALA A 93 10.01 -1.18 -0.90
C ALA A 93 11.44 -1.63 -0.60
N TYR A 94 12.25 -1.85 -1.63
CA TYR A 94 13.65 -2.22 -1.50
C TYR A 94 14.49 -1.27 -2.36
N LYS A 95 14.90 -0.15 -1.77
CA LYS A 95 15.82 0.85 -2.36
C LYS A 95 17.18 0.27 -2.82
N ASN A 96 17.42 -1.03 -2.64
CA ASN A 96 18.62 -1.75 -3.05
C ASN A 96 18.31 -2.84 -4.11
N PHE A 97 19.00 -2.72 -5.24
CA PHE A 97 18.80 -3.47 -6.50
C PHE A 97 18.97 -5.01 -6.39
N THR A 98 19.64 -5.52 -5.36
CA THR A 98 19.93 -6.95 -5.24
C THR A 98 18.75 -7.80 -4.75
N LEU A 99 17.74 -7.19 -4.12
CA LEU A 99 16.64 -7.92 -3.44
C LEU A 99 15.40 -8.19 -4.31
N TYR A 100 15.30 -7.63 -5.52
CA TYR A 100 14.15 -7.82 -6.41
C TYR A 100 14.30 -8.99 -7.41
N TYR A 101 15.48 -9.61 -7.52
CA TYR A 101 15.79 -10.67 -8.51
C TYR A 101 14.92 -11.95 -8.43
N ASN A 102 13.98 -12.05 -7.48
CA ASN A 102 13.16 -13.25 -7.30
C ASN A 102 11.66 -12.94 -7.21
N LEU A 103 11.12 -12.20 -8.20
CA LEU A 103 9.69 -11.96 -8.37
C LEU A 103 8.87 -13.26 -8.26
N LYS A 104 9.29 -14.31 -8.98
CA LYS A 104 8.58 -15.61 -9.03
C LYS A 104 8.38 -16.28 -7.66
N LYS A 105 9.25 -16.02 -6.67
CA LYS A 105 9.13 -16.61 -5.32
C LYS A 105 8.17 -15.84 -4.41
N ARG A 106 7.87 -14.58 -4.75
CA ARG A 106 6.94 -13.71 -4.01
C ARG A 106 5.55 -13.78 -4.63
N PHE A 107 5.50 -13.68 -5.95
CA PHE A 107 4.31 -13.59 -6.78
C PHE A 107 4.03 -14.95 -7.42
N THR A 108 3.57 -15.90 -6.60
CA THR A 108 3.41 -17.32 -7.01
C THR A 108 2.04 -17.63 -7.60
N ILE A 109 1.01 -16.86 -7.24
CA ILE A 109 -0.39 -17.13 -7.62
C ILE A 109 -0.95 -15.87 -8.28
N PRO A 110 -0.96 -15.79 -9.62
CA PRO A 110 -1.71 -14.77 -10.33
C PRO A 110 -3.22 -15.06 -10.24
N GLN A 111 -4.03 -14.01 -10.29
CA GLN A 111 -5.47 -14.09 -10.48
C GLN A 111 -5.81 -14.39 -11.95
N ALA A 112 -7.09 -14.64 -12.24
CA ALA A 112 -7.57 -14.95 -13.59
C ALA A 112 -7.28 -13.83 -14.61
N ASP A 113 -7.22 -12.58 -14.15
CA ASP A 113 -6.89 -11.40 -14.95
C ASP A 113 -5.37 -11.13 -15.05
N GLY A 114 -4.53 -12.02 -14.51
CA GLY A 114 -3.08 -11.88 -14.47
C GLY A 114 -2.55 -10.95 -13.36
N SER A 115 -3.43 -10.36 -12.54
CA SER A 115 -3.02 -9.54 -11.39
C SER A 115 -2.51 -10.37 -10.22
N TYR A 116 -1.78 -9.76 -9.29
CA TYR A 116 -1.36 -10.38 -8.04
C TYR A 116 -1.97 -9.66 -6.84
N GLN A 117 -2.58 -10.41 -5.92
CA GLN A 117 -3.11 -9.85 -4.67
C GLN A 117 -1.97 -9.63 -3.67
N LEU A 118 -1.76 -8.37 -3.30
CA LEU A 118 -0.87 -7.99 -2.21
C LEU A 118 -1.71 -7.60 -1.00
N THR A 119 -1.47 -8.21 0.15
CA THR A 119 -2.09 -7.76 1.39
C THR A 119 -1.23 -6.70 2.05
N VAL A 120 -1.82 -5.54 2.30
CA VAL A 120 -1.20 -4.39 2.98
C VAL A 120 -1.75 -4.32 4.39
N VAL A 121 -0.86 -4.26 5.37
CA VAL A 121 -1.21 -4.19 6.80
C VAL A 121 -0.52 -2.99 7.42
N VAL A 122 -1.29 -2.09 8.03
CA VAL A 122 -0.77 -1.10 8.97
C VAL A 122 -0.59 -1.80 10.31
N PHE A 123 0.66 -2.04 10.67
CA PHE A 123 1.07 -2.74 11.87
C PHE A 123 1.63 -1.75 12.88
N GLU A 124 0.99 -1.65 14.05
CA GLU A 124 1.52 -0.84 15.15
C GLU A 124 2.26 -1.73 16.14
N ALA A 125 3.50 -1.37 16.46
CA ALA A 125 4.34 -2.10 17.40
C ALA A 125 5.21 -1.15 18.23
N LYS A 126 5.26 -1.38 19.54
CA LYS A 126 6.00 -0.56 20.53
C LYS A 126 7.52 -0.41 20.29
N SER A 127 8.09 -1.15 19.34
CA SER A 127 9.52 -1.03 19.00
C SER A 127 9.86 -1.73 17.69
N LEU A 128 10.88 -1.22 16.99
CA LEU A 128 11.49 -1.86 15.82
C LEU A 128 11.99 -3.29 16.13
N LYS A 129 12.38 -3.57 17.38
CA LYS A 129 12.75 -4.93 17.83
C LYS A 129 11.58 -5.91 17.69
N ASN A 130 10.36 -5.49 18.03
CA ASN A 130 9.16 -6.32 17.87
C ASN A 130 8.80 -6.51 16.40
N VAL A 131 8.92 -5.48 15.58
CA VAL A 131 8.76 -5.57 14.12
C VAL A 131 9.71 -6.62 13.53
N LYS A 132 11.01 -6.52 13.84
CA LYS A 132 12.03 -7.47 13.37
C LYS A 132 11.75 -8.90 13.85
N LYS A 133 11.29 -9.08 15.10
CA LYS A 133 10.86 -10.40 15.62
C LYS A 133 9.65 -10.96 14.87
N CYS A 134 8.62 -10.15 14.65
CA CYS A 134 7.41 -10.54 13.91
C CYS A 134 7.78 -10.98 12.47
N LYS A 135 8.48 -10.11 11.73
CA LYS A 135 9.01 -10.35 10.39
C LYS A 135 9.81 -11.67 10.32
N LYS A 136 10.70 -11.91 11.28
CA LYS A 136 11.49 -13.16 11.36
C LYS A 136 10.62 -14.40 11.62
N LYS A 137 9.60 -14.31 12.47
CA LYS A 137 8.71 -15.44 12.79
C LYS A 137 7.82 -15.81 11.62
N ILE A 138 7.27 -14.82 10.91
CA ILE A 138 6.47 -15.06 9.69
C ILE A 138 7.33 -15.73 8.63
N ARG A 139 8.54 -15.22 8.33
CA ARG A 139 9.47 -15.85 7.36
C ARG A 139 9.77 -17.33 7.68
N LYS A 140 9.89 -17.68 8.97
CA LYS A 140 10.14 -19.06 9.41
C LYS A 140 8.98 -20.01 9.12
N LEU A 141 7.73 -19.53 8.99
CA LEU A 141 6.59 -20.38 8.66
C LEU A 141 6.71 -20.99 7.27
N PHE A 142 7.29 -20.24 6.32
CA PHE A 142 7.28 -20.61 4.91
C PHE A 142 8.57 -21.28 4.43
N LYS A 143 9.68 -21.14 5.18
CA LYS A 143 10.99 -21.73 4.84
C LYS A 143 11.52 -21.38 3.43
N ILE A 144 11.00 -20.34 2.78
CA ILE A 144 11.45 -19.82 1.48
C ILE A 144 12.30 -18.55 1.62
N GLY A 145 13.02 -18.38 2.73
CA GLY A 145 13.87 -17.19 2.93
C GLY A 145 13.08 -15.91 3.27
N HIS A 146 13.42 -14.78 2.63
CA HIS A 146 12.91 -13.46 3.00
C HIS A 146 11.64 -13.01 2.25
N TYR A 147 11.18 -13.80 1.27
CA TYR A 147 10.12 -13.46 0.33
C TYR A 147 8.70 -13.28 0.90
N PRO A 148 8.25 -14.03 1.93
CA PRO A 148 6.85 -14.01 2.37
C PRO A 148 6.32 -12.63 2.80
N ILE A 149 7.21 -11.81 3.37
CA ILE A 149 6.83 -10.55 3.98
C ILE A 149 7.94 -9.51 3.87
N HIS A 150 7.53 -8.28 3.57
CA HIS A 150 8.29 -7.07 3.82
C HIS A 150 7.63 -6.29 4.96
N ILE A 151 8.42 -5.74 5.88
CA ILE A 151 7.97 -4.69 6.80
C ILE A 151 9.10 -3.66 6.79
N ASN A 152 8.78 -2.40 6.53
CA ASN A 152 9.75 -1.31 6.49
C ASN A 152 10.36 -1.05 7.87
N ASP A 153 11.48 -0.34 7.91
CA ASP A 153 12.26 -0.13 9.12
C ASP A 153 12.17 1.32 9.64
N THR A 154 11.86 2.31 8.79
CA THR A 154 11.73 3.74 9.18
C THR A 154 10.33 4.32 9.00
N HIS A 155 10.03 5.41 9.72
CA HIS A 155 8.73 6.10 9.64
C HIS A 155 8.47 6.70 8.26
N GLU A 156 9.50 7.24 7.63
CA GLU A 156 9.44 7.84 6.30
C GLU A 156 9.05 6.79 5.27
N GLU A 157 9.63 5.59 5.35
CA GLU A 157 9.24 4.45 4.52
C GLU A 157 7.80 3.99 4.80
N THR A 158 7.31 4.09 6.05
CA THR A 158 5.91 3.80 6.39
C THR A 158 4.98 4.73 5.61
N ILE A 159 5.25 6.03 5.64
CA ILE A 159 4.44 7.05 4.96
C ILE A 159 4.51 6.85 3.44
N GLU A 160 5.72 6.66 2.89
CA GLU A 160 5.96 6.43 1.46
C GLU A 160 5.17 5.22 0.95
N LEU A 161 5.25 4.07 1.64
CA LEU A 161 4.52 2.87 1.26
C LEU A 161 3.00 3.01 1.43
N ALA A 162 2.55 3.66 2.51
CA ALA A 162 1.12 3.89 2.75
C ALA A 162 0.51 4.74 1.63
N GLN A 163 1.14 5.86 1.29
CA GLN A 163 0.68 6.74 0.21
C GLN A 163 0.78 6.07 -1.16
N THR A 164 1.81 5.26 -1.40
CA THR A 164 1.97 4.54 -2.67
C THR A 164 0.85 3.53 -2.89
N LEU A 165 0.48 2.77 -1.85
CA LEU A 165 -0.40 1.61 -1.98
C LEU A 165 -1.87 1.90 -1.66
N LEU A 166 -2.15 2.87 -0.80
CA LEU A 166 -3.51 3.17 -0.32
C LEU A 166 -4.16 4.37 -1.02
N ILE A 167 -3.42 5.05 -1.91
CA ILE A 167 -3.99 6.05 -2.82
C ILE A 167 -4.16 5.40 -4.19
N SER A 168 -5.39 5.35 -4.68
CA SER A 168 -5.75 4.68 -5.95
C SER A 168 -4.92 5.15 -7.14
N GLU A 169 -4.69 6.45 -7.24
CA GLU A 169 -3.94 7.10 -8.31
C GLU A 169 -2.46 6.70 -8.27
N ASN A 170 -1.87 6.61 -7.07
CA ASN A 170 -0.49 6.18 -6.91
C ASN A 170 -0.35 4.67 -7.18
N LEU A 171 -1.32 3.87 -6.75
CA LEU A 171 -1.37 2.44 -7.06
C LEU A 171 -1.47 2.20 -8.57
N HIS A 172 -2.33 2.97 -9.25
CA HIS A 172 -2.43 2.95 -10.71
C HIS A 172 -1.09 3.29 -11.35
N PHE A 173 -0.45 4.38 -10.91
CA PHE A 173 0.85 4.81 -11.41
C PHE A 173 1.92 3.71 -11.31
N ILE A 174 2.03 3.01 -10.17
CA ILE A 174 3.02 1.93 -10.04
C ILE A 174 2.66 0.70 -10.90
N ASN A 175 1.38 0.49 -11.23
CA ASN A 175 0.95 -0.61 -12.08
C ASN A 175 1.23 -0.35 -13.56
N THR A 176 1.16 0.90 -14.00
CA THR A 176 1.30 1.27 -15.42
C THR A 176 2.70 1.71 -15.81
N GLU A 177 3.34 2.54 -15.00
CA GLU A 177 4.57 3.22 -15.40
C GLU A 177 5.79 2.32 -15.36
N THR A 178 6.78 2.62 -16.19
CA THR A 178 8.10 1.99 -16.08
C THR A 178 9.00 2.89 -15.24
N LEU A 179 9.26 2.50 -13.99
CA LEU A 179 10.24 3.22 -13.16
C LEU A 179 11.65 2.93 -13.68
N LEU A 180 12.34 3.96 -14.17
CA LEU A 180 13.77 3.88 -14.46
C LEU A 180 14.56 3.64 -13.15
N ASN A 181 15.71 2.98 -13.25
CA ASN A 181 16.50 2.63 -12.07
C ASN A 181 16.91 3.91 -11.31
N PHE A 182 16.60 3.95 -10.01
CA PHE A 182 17.16 4.93 -9.07
C PHE A 182 18.61 4.58 -8.74
#